data_AF-A0A953TSA4-F1
#
_entry.id   AF-A0A953TSA4-F1
#
_cell.length_a   1.000
_cell.length_b   1.000
_cell.length_c   1.000
_cell.angle_alpha   90.00
_cell.angle_beta   90.00
_cell.angle_gamma   90.00
#
_symmetry.space_group_name_H-M   'P 1'
#
loop_
_entity.id
_entity.type
_entity.pdbx_description
1 polymer ?
#
loop_
_entity_poly.entity_id
_entity_poly.type
_entity_poly.pdbx_seq_one_letter_code
_entity_poly.pdbx_strand_id
1 'polypeptide(L)' 'VNDDAQIHKSGDAYWVTSTVAYEMTQKSGKVEMGKFRWTAVFEKQDGKWLIVHEHVSEPLP' A
#
# COMPACT_ATOMS: atom_id res chain seq x y z
N VAL A 1 3.83 -3.25 6.20
CA VAL A 1 4.44 -1.98 5.74
C VAL A 1 5.84 -1.94 6.30
N ASN A 2 6.85 -1.67 5.48
CA ASN A 2 8.26 -1.66 5.89
C ASN A 2 8.65 -0.28 6.46
N ASP A 3 9.92 -0.10 6.81
CA ASP A 3 10.49 1.12 7.40
C ASP A 3 10.81 2.23 6.37
N ASP A 4 10.34 2.08 5.14
CA ASP A 4 10.54 3.00 4.03
C ASP A 4 9.31 3.87 3.72
N ALA A 5 8.33 3.91 4.62
CA ALA A 5 7.10 4.66 4.41
C ALA A 5 7.37 6.17 4.31
N GLN A 6 6.84 6.79 3.26
CA GLN A 6 6.87 8.24 3.05
C GLN A 6 5.44 8.76 2.92
N ILE A 7 5.20 9.96 3.45
CA ILE A 7 3.90 10.63 3.42
C ILE A 7 4.08 12.02 2.83
N HIS A 8 3.24 12.37 1.87
CA HIS A 8 3.31 13.62 1.12
C HIS A 8 1.94 14.30 1.13
N LYS A 9 1.90 15.58 1.46
CA LYS A 9 0.68 16.39 1.35
C LYS A 9 0.49 16.88 -0.08
N SER A 10 -0.74 16.81 -0.62
CA SER A 10 -1.11 17.33 -1.93
C SER A 10 -2.52 17.93 -1.88
N GLY A 11 -2.62 19.25 -1.70
CA GLY A 11 -3.90 19.92 -1.45
C GLY A 11 -4.54 19.43 -0.16
N ASP A 12 -5.82 19.01 -0.25
CA ASP A 12 -6.57 18.41 0.85
C ASP A 12 -6.35 16.90 1.00
N ALA A 13 -5.65 16.29 0.03
CA ALA A 13 -5.29 14.88 0.05
C ALA A 13 -3.85 14.67 0.56
N TYR A 14 -3.58 13.44 0.96
CA TYR A 14 -2.25 12.94 1.30
C TYR A 14 -1.97 11.70 0.47
N TRP A 15 -0.76 11.53 -0.03
CA TRP A 15 -0.37 10.26 -0.63
C TRP A 15 0.81 9.63 0.12
N VAL A 16 0.81 8.32 0.16
CA VAL A 16 1.76 7.49 0.90
C VAL A 16 2.42 6.53 -0.07
N THR A 17 3.71 6.30 0.09
CA THR A 17 4.45 5.21 -0.55
C THR A 17 5.16 4.36 0.48
N SER A 18 5.23 3.05 0.26
CA SER A 18 6.05 2.12 1.03
C SER A 18 6.23 0.81 0.28
N THR A 19 7.26 0.04 0.62
CA THR A 19 7.27 -1.39 0.33
C THR A 19 6.53 -2.18 1.41
N VAL A 20 5.79 -3.21 1.00
CA VAL A 20 5.02 -4.08 1.89
C VAL A 20 5.51 -5.50 1.71
N ALA A 21 6.08 -6.09 2.76
CA ALA A 21 6.29 -7.53 2.82
C ALA A 21 4.94 -8.25 2.93
N TYR A 22 4.75 -9.28 2.11
CA TYR A 22 3.55 -10.12 2.14
C TYR A 22 3.90 -11.58 2.34
N GLU A 23 2.94 -12.30 2.93
CA GLU A 23 2.88 -13.75 2.97
C GLU A 23 1.48 -14.14 2.48
N MET A 24 1.42 -14.87 1.37
CA MET A 24 0.17 -15.28 0.72
C MET A 24 0.06 -16.80 0.72
N THR A 25 -1.04 -17.33 1.26
CA THR A 25 -1.39 -18.73 1.13
C THR A 25 -2.34 -18.93 -0.04
N GLN A 26 -1.91 -19.67 -1.05
CA GLN A 26 -2.77 -20.04 -2.18
C GLN A 26 -3.76 -21.13 -1.79
N LYS A 27 -4.83 -21.31 -2.59
CA LYS A 27 -5.82 -22.38 -2.37
C LYS A 27 -5.24 -23.80 -2.34
N SER A 28 -4.07 -24.01 -2.96
CA SER A 28 -3.33 -25.27 -2.94
C SER A 28 -2.59 -25.55 -1.61
N GLY A 29 -2.56 -24.57 -0.70
CA GLY A 29 -1.75 -24.60 0.51
C GLY A 29 -0.30 -24.11 0.31
N LYS A 30 0.10 -23.77 -0.91
CA LYS A 30 1.42 -23.15 -1.17
C LYS A 30 1.49 -21.78 -0.49
N VAL A 31 2.57 -21.53 0.23
CA VAL A 31 2.90 -20.21 0.80
C VAL A 31 3.89 -19.50 -0.12
N GLU A 32 3.60 -18.25 -0.44
CA GLU A 32 4.46 -17.35 -1.20
C GLU A 32 4.78 -16.12 -0.37
N MET A 33 6.04 -15.69 -0.40
CA MET A 33 6.51 -14.51 0.31
C MET A 33 7.18 -13.58 -0.68
N GLY A 34 6.95 -12.28 -0.52
CA GLY A 34 7.52 -11.29 -1.41
C GLY A 34 7.38 -9.86 -0.89
N LYS A 35 7.64 -8.89 -1.77
CA LYS A 35 7.49 -7.46 -1.50
C LYS A 35 6.84 -6.78 -2.69
N PHE A 36 5.76 -6.02 -2.44
CA PHE A 36 5.20 -5.11 -3.44
C PHE A 36 5.42 -3.65 -3.05
N ARG A 37 5.39 -2.76 -4.03
CA ARG A 37 5.33 -1.30 -3.86
C ARG A 37 3.89 -0.90 -3.71
N TRP A 38 3.58 -0.14 -2.67
CA TRP A 38 2.25 0.35 -2.35
C TRP A 38 2.23 1.87 -2.47
N THR A 39 1.26 2.39 -3.20
CA THR A 39 0.91 3.81 -3.23
C THR A 39 -0.56 3.96 -2.87
N ALA A 40 -0.87 4.75 -1.84
CA ALA A 40 -2.25 5.05 -1.45
C ALA A 40 -2.49 6.55 -1.33
N VAL A 41 -3.65 7.01 -1.76
CA VAL A 41 -4.13 8.38 -1.59
C VAL A 41 -5.21 8.40 -0.52
N PHE A 42 -5.05 9.29 0.46
CA PHE A 42 -5.94 9.50 1.57
C PHE A 42 -6.65 10.84 1.48
N GLU A 43 -7.95 10.84 1.78
CA GLU A 43 -8.73 12.05 2.03
C GLU A 43 -9.42 11.96 3.39
N LYS A 44 -9.65 13.11 4.01
CA LYS A 44 -10.44 13.19 5.23
C LYS A 44 -11.89 13.52 4.89
N GLN A 45 -12.76 12.53 4.96
CA GLN A 45 -14.19 12.65 4.67
C GLN A 45 -14.98 12.44 5.98
N ASP A 46 -15.83 13.40 6.36
CA ASP A 46 -16.61 13.38 7.60
C ASP A 46 -15.78 13.04 8.86
N GLY A 47 -14.58 13.61 8.94
CA GLY A 47 -13.67 13.40 10.06
C GLY A 47 -12.85 12.10 10.01
N LYS A 48 -13.07 11.23 9.02
CA LYS A 48 -12.39 9.93 8.86
C LYS A 48 -11.39 9.98 7.72
N TRP A 49 -10.21 9.41 7.95
CA TRP A 49 -9.24 9.18 6.87
C TRP A 49 -9.62 7.94 6.09
N LEU A 50 -9.83 8.10 4.78
CA LEU A 50 -10.19 7.03 3.86
C LEU A 50 -9.12 6.92 2.78
N ILE A 51 -8.78 5.70 2.38
CA ILE A 51 -8.04 5.46 1.13
C ILE A 51 -9.03 5.66 -0.01
N VAL A 52 -8.84 6.71 -0.81
CA VAL A 52 -9.71 7.05 -1.96
C VAL A 52 -9.14 6.55 -3.29
N HIS A 53 -7.86 6.22 -3.32
CA HIS A 53 -7.21 5.55 -4.44
C HIS A 53 -6.04 4.70 -3.94
N GLU A 54 -5.83 3.54 -4.56
CA GLU A 54 -4.73 2.64 -4.26
C GLU A 54 -4.13 2.11 -5.56
N HIS A 55 -2.81 1.98 -5.58
CA HIS A 55 -2.06 1.30 -6.61
C HIS A 55 -1.01 0.40 -5.95
N VAL A 56 -0.94 -0.85 -6.42
CA VAL A 56 0.11 -1.80 -6.04
C VAL A 56 0.85 -2.28 -7.28
N SER A 57 2.16 -2.47 -7.15
CA SER A 57 2.98 -3.09 -8.19
C SER A 57 4.04 -3.99 -7.57
N GLU A 58 4.32 -5.11 -8.21
CA GLU A 58 5.38 -6.03 -7.79
C GLU A 58 6.42 -6.15 -8.91
N PRO A 59 7.72 -6.04 -8.60
CA PRO A 59 8.74 -6.40 -9.57
C PRO A 59 8.77 -7.92 -9.73
N LEU A 60 8.35 -8.41 -10.89
CA LEU A 60 8.42 -9.82 -11.25
C LEU A 60 9.71 -10.12 -12.03
N PRO A 61 10.31 -11.33 -11.87
CA PRO A 61 11.42 -11.80 -12.70
C PRO A 61 11.08 -11.90 -14.19
#